data_AF-A0A7C3SUD8-F1
#
_entry.id   AF-A0A7C3SUD8-F1
#
_cell.length_a   1.000
_cell.length_b   1.000
_cell.length_c   1.000
_cell.angle_alpha   90.00
_cell.angle_beta   90.00
_cell.angle_gamma   90.00
#
_symmetry.space_group_name_H-M   'P 1'
#
loop_
_entity.id
_entity.type
_entity.pdbx_description
1 polymer ?
#
loop_
_entity_poly.entity_id
_entity_poly.type
_entity_poly.pdbx_seq_one_letter_code
_entity_poly.pdbx_strand_id
1 'polypeptide(L)'
;MNETAKKENLSKKKIVLFTFLPLVILLLSLELIARVVEIWLPPLVTDIGLGFTEDSRLFIPDPYDSRYLITHPNKTVAFQNQRFLKNKPSGTLRIFFLGGSSVNYVHYELPSLSERLKENLKPKYKNVEIINCGGLSYGTHRLVLIAREIVNYEPDLVMIYSGHNEFEEIEQLHLARIQSTKLQKILYSSAMMRFIRDRIATYQISQLEKEHNQRMLAQSLPDAGKGWNHVFTPQEIAERMEKYKNNLNEIIQLCKEKNIKVVIATVPSNYIKPNLIGKSAEEYEQVLQLIREEKYKEAYELGRKIIRETSPRHQSSDLENNIVRELAETNHIPLADVLSAVEQAEPHHIPGENLFNDHCHLNPEGNKIMIHTFEEKILQALSE
;
A
#
# COMPACT_ATOMS: atom_id res chain seq x y z
N MET A 1 -5.00 -27.35 -77.05
CA MET A 1 -4.77 -25.93 -76.72
C MET A 1 -4.68 -25.84 -75.20
N ASN A 2 -3.52 -25.45 -74.69
CA ASN A 2 -3.26 -25.29 -73.25
C ASN A 2 -3.99 -24.05 -72.73
N GLU A 3 -4.98 -24.23 -71.84
CA GLU A 3 -5.42 -23.16 -70.95
C GLU A 3 -4.38 -22.99 -69.85
N THR A 4 -3.41 -22.12 -70.08
CA THR A 4 -2.54 -21.61 -69.01
C THR A 4 -3.38 -20.73 -68.10
N ALA A 5 -3.82 -21.29 -66.97
CA ALA A 5 -4.43 -20.55 -65.87
C ALA A 5 -3.51 -19.37 -65.50
N LYS A 6 -3.94 -18.16 -65.84
CA LYS A 6 -3.24 -16.92 -65.54
C LYS A 6 -3.27 -16.77 -64.02
N LYS A 7 -2.19 -17.14 -63.33
CA LYS A 7 -2.02 -16.79 -61.91
C LYS A 7 -1.96 -15.27 -61.83
N GLU A 8 -3.09 -14.64 -61.52
CA GLU A 8 -3.15 -13.22 -61.21
C GLU A 8 -2.33 -12.99 -59.93
N ASN A 9 -1.08 -12.58 -60.09
CA ASN A 9 -0.27 -12.14 -58.97
C ASN A 9 -0.89 -10.86 -58.42
N LEU A 10 -1.52 -10.96 -57.24
CA LEU A 10 -2.00 -9.81 -56.50
C LEU A 10 -0.87 -8.77 -56.39
N SER A 11 -1.17 -7.52 -56.73
CA SER A 11 -0.24 -6.41 -56.52
C SER A 11 0.22 -6.39 -55.05
N LYS A 12 1.49 -6.07 -54.79
CA LYS A 12 2.04 -5.94 -53.43
C LYS A 12 1.14 -5.08 -52.52
N LYS A 13 0.48 -4.05 -53.07
CA LYS A 13 -0.51 -3.23 -52.35
C LYS A 13 -1.77 -4.00 -51.94
N LYS A 14 -2.31 -4.85 -52.83
CA LYS A 14 -3.48 -5.70 -52.52
C LYS A 14 -3.13 -6.79 -51.52
N ILE A 15 -1.93 -7.37 -51.60
CA ILE A 15 -1.44 -8.36 -50.62
C ILE A 15 -1.35 -7.72 -49.24
N VAL A 16 -0.70 -6.57 -49.11
CA VAL A 16 -0.63 -5.81 -47.84
C VAL A 16 -2.03 -5.46 -47.34
N LEU A 17 -2.91 -4.95 -48.21
CA LEU A 17 -4.27 -4.59 -47.83
C LEU A 17 -5.07 -5.81 -47.32
N PHE A 18 -5.13 -6.91 -48.06
CA PHE A 18 -5.88 -8.10 -47.64
C PHE A 18 -5.27 -8.81 -46.43
N THR A 19 -3.97 -8.64 -46.18
CA THR A 19 -3.30 -9.19 -45.00
C THR A 19 -3.61 -8.38 -43.74
N PHE A 20 -3.57 -7.03 -43.83
CA PHE A 20 -3.73 -6.17 -42.65
C PHE A 20 -5.16 -5.67 -42.41
N LEU A 21 -6.02 -5.61 -43.44
CA LEU A 21 -7.39 -5.11 -43.31
C LEU A 21 -8.24 -5.93 -42.33
N PRO A 22 -8.23 -7.29 -42.35
CA PRO A 22 -8.96 -8.08 -41.36
C PRO A 22 -8.48 -7.82 -39.93
N LEU A 23 -7.16 -7.64 -39.74
CA LEU A 23 -6.57 -7.31 -38.44
C LEU A 23 -7.02 -5.93 -37.94
N VAL A 24 -7.02 -4.92 -38.81
CA VAL A 24 -7.51 -3.58 -38.46
C VAL A 24 -8.99 -3.61 -38.09
N ILE A 25 -9.82 -4.31 -38.87
CA ILE A 25 -11.26 -4.48 -38.57
C ILE A 25 -11.46 -5.15 -37.21
N LEU A 26 -10.69 -6.20 -36.91
CA LEU A 26 -10.74 -6.90 -35.62
C LEU A 26 -10.38 -5.96 -34.46
N LEU A 27 -9.27 -5.23 -34.56
CA LEU A 27 -8.82 -4.31 -33.51
C LEU A 27 -9.84 -3.18 -33.27
N LEU A 28 -10.42 -2.61 -34.33
CA LEU A 28 -11.47 -1.59 -34.21
C LEU A 28 -12.75 -2.15 -33.58
N SER A 29 -13.11 -3.39 -33.92
CA SER A 29 -14.29 -4.05 -33.35
C SER A 29 -14.10 -4.31 -31.86
N LEU A 30 -12.93 -4.81 -31.44
CA LEU A 30 -12.62 -5.04 -30.03
C LEU A 30 -12.58 -3.73 -29.23
N GLU A 31 -12.01 -2.66 -29.78
CA GLU A 31 -12.02 -1.33 -29.17
C GLU A 31 -13.46 -0.81 -29.00
N LEU A 32 -14.33 -0.96 -30.01
CA LEU A 32 -15.72 -0.54 -29.92
C LEU A 32 -16.49 -1.33 -28.85
N ILE A 33 -16.31 -2.65 -28.82
CA ILE A 33 -16.91 -3.51 -27.79
C ILE A 33 -16.44 -3.05 -26.40
N ALA A 34 -15.14 -2.84 -26.22
CA ALA A 34 -14.60 -2.38 -24.94
C ALA A 34 -15.17 -1.02 -24.53
N ARG A 35 -15.32 -0.06 -25.46
CA ARG A 35 -15.96 1.24 -25.19
C ARG A 35 -17.42 1.10 -24.77
N VAL A 36 -18.17 0.19 -25.39
CA VAL A 36 -19.56 -0.09 -24.97
C VAL A 36 -19.57 -0.70 -23.57
N VAL A 37 -18.63 -1.58 -23.25
CA VAL A 37 -18.48 -2.16 -21.91
C VAL A 37 -18.16 -1.07 -20.88
N GLU A 38 -17.33 -0.08 -21.21
CA GLU A 38 -16.98 1.04 -20.31
C GLU A 38 -18.19 1.86 -19.83
N ILE A 39 -19.29 1.86 -20.57
CA ILE A 39 -20.55 2.52 -20.15
C ILE A 39 -21.12 1.85 -18.88
N TRP A 40 -20.96 0.54 -18.77
CA TRP A 40 -21.51 -0.27 -17.68
C TRP A 40 -20.44 -0.57 -16.62
N LEU A 41 -19.17 -0.62 -17.03
CA LEU A 41 -18.00 -0.96 -16.23
C LEU A 41 -16.91 0.09 -16.50
N PRO A 42 -17.01 1.28 -15.91
CA PRO A 42 -16.04 2.34 -16.14
C PRO A 42 -14.62 1.85 -15.78
N PRO A 43 -13.60 2.22 -16.58
CA PRO A 43 -12.26 1.71 -16.39
C PRO A 43 -11.67 2.23 -15.07
N LEU A 44 -10.84 1.41 -14.42
CA LEU A 44 -10.05 1.84 -13.27
C LEU A 44 -9.13 2.98 -13.72
N VAL A 45 -9.08 4.03 -12.93
CA VAL A 45 -8.16 5.13 -13.21
C VAL A 45 -6.75 4.68 -12.83
N THR A 46 -5.87 4.59 -13.83
CA THR A 46 -4.42 4.55 -13.60
C THR A 46 -3.88 5.94 -13.40
N ASP A 47 -3.23 6.13 -12.26
CA ASP A 47 -2.48 7.34 -11.97
C ASP A 47 -1.19 7.38 -12.80
N ILE A 48 -1.23 8.11 -13.92
CA ILE A 48 -0.04 8.47 -14.71
C ILE A 48 0.58 9.77 -14.16
N GLY A 49 -0.04 10.40 -13.16
CA GLY A 49 0.11 11.81 -12.87
C GLY A 49 0.27 12.13 -11.40
N LEU A 50 1.26 11.55 -10.71
CA LEU A 50 1.85 12.10 -9.47
C LEU A 50 0.85 12.67 -8.44
N GLY A 51 -0.39 12.17 -8.36
CA GLY A 51 -1.44 12.68 -7.46
C GLY A 51 -2.09 14.04 -7.82
N PHE A 52 -1.90 14.57 -9.03
CA PHE A 52 -2.39 15.92 -9.41
C PHE A 52 -3.64 15.95 -10.28
N THR A 53 -4.13 14.81 -10.78
CA THR A 53 -5.40 14.74 -11.52
C THR A 53 -6.56 14.45 -10.56
N GLU A 54 -7.78 14.94 -10.84
CA GLU A 54 -8.95 14.62 -10.01
C GLU A 54 -9.14 13.11 -9.85
N ASP A 55 -8.86 12.35 -10.91
CA ASP A 55 -8.98 10.90 -10.92
C ASP A 55 -7.94 10.18 -10.03
N SER A 56 -6.87 10.88 -9.62
CA SER A 56 -5.83 10.34 -8.73
C SER A 56 -6.16 10.52 -7.25
N ARG A 57 -7.09 11.41 -6.91
CA ARG A 57 -7.42 11.77 -5.52
C ARG A 57 -8.04 10.61 -4.75
N LEU A 58 -7.75 10.56 -3.45
CA LEU A 58 -8.41 9.64 -2.54
C LEU A 58 -9.83 10.12 -2.21
N PHE A 59 -10.03 11.42 -2.04
CA PHE A 59 -11.31 12.01 -1.67
C PHE A 59 -11.83 13.00 -2.72
N ILE A 60 -13.14 12.91 -2.99
CA ILE A 60 -13.86 13.81 -3.90
C ILE A 60 -15.09 14.39 -3.19
N PRO A 61 -15.61 15.55 -3.61
CA PRO A 61 -16.88 16.05 -3.11
C PRO A 61 -18.01 15.02 -3.29
N ASP A 62 -18.83 14.85 -2.27
CA ASP A 62 -20.02 14.01 -2.35
C ASP A 62 -20.98 14.59 -3.40
N PRO A 63 -21.38 13.80 -4.43
CA PRO A 63 -22.27 14.27 -5.48
C PRO A 63 -23.67 14.64 -4.96
N TYR A 64 -24.07 14.14 -3.79
CA TYR A 64 -25.36 14.42 -3.18
C TYR A 64 -25.31 15.55 -2.14
N ASP A 65 -24.14 15.87 -1.59
CA ASP A 65 -23.95 16.95 -0.61
C ASP A 65 -22.51 17.45 -0.61
N SER A 66 -22.24 18.50 -1.39
CA SER A 66 -20.89 19.04 -1.62
C SER A 66 -20.16 19.57 -0.38
N ARG A 67 -20.84 19.64 0.78
CA ARG A 67 -20.22 19.91 2.08
C ARG A 67 -19.39 18.74 2.58
N TYR A 68 -19.64 17.53 2.09
CA TYR A 68 -18.91 16.32 2.43
C TYR A 68 -17.91 15.94 1.35
N LEU A 69 -16.85 15.28 1.78
CA LEU A 69 -15.95 14.50 0.95
C LEU A 69 -16.29 13.02 1.16
N ILE A 70 -16.21 12.25 0.08
CA ILE A 70 -16.31 10.79 0.09
C ILE A 70 -15.03 10.18 -0.47
N THR A 71 -14.72 8.95 -0.06
CA THR A 71 -13.71 8.14 -0.76
C THR A 71 -14.12 8.04 -2.23
N HIS A 72 -13.20 8.38 -3.12
CA HIS A 72 -13.44 8.32 -4.56
C HIS A 72 -13.87 6.88 -4.92
N PRO A 73 -14.99 6.66 -5.65
CA PRO A 73 -15.48 5.33 -5.99
C PRO A 73 -14.40 4.41 -6.60
N ASN A 74 -13.54 4.94 -7.47
CA ASN A 74 -12.43 4.21 -8.09
C ASN A 74 -11.32 3.77 -7.12
N LYS A 75 -11.28 4.32 -5.90
CA LYS A 75 -10.33 3.97 -4.84
C LYS A 75 -10.93 3.02 -3.80
N THR A 76 -12.24 2.82 -3.78
CA THR A 76 -12.92 1.96 -2.78
C THR A 76 -12.50 0.49 -2.84
N VAL A 77 -11.87 0.06 -3.94
CA VAL A 77 -11.28 -1.28 -4.07
C VAL A 77 -10.02 -1.45 -3.18
N ALA A 78 -9.33 -0.36 -2.85
CA ALA A 78 -8.09 -0.39 -2.07
C ALA A 78 -8.16 0.41 -0.76
N PHE A 79 -9.24 1.17 -0.53
CA PHE A 79 -9.43 2.07 0.61
C PHE A 79 -10.81 1.91 1.20
N GLN A 80 -10.91 2.17 2.51
CA GLN A 80 -12.19 2.20 3.22
C GLN A 80 -13.13 3.26 2.64
N ASN A 81 -14.40 2.89 2.46
CA ASN A 81 -15.44 3.83 2.06
C ASN A 81 -15.81 4.74 3.23
N GLN A 82 -15.48 6.03 3.11
CA GLN A 82 -15.61 7.00 4.19
C GLN A 82 -16.28 8.26 3.68
N ARG A 83 -16.90 9.00 4.59
CA ARG A 83 -17.58 10.27 4.33
C ARG A 83 -17.36 11.22 5.50
N PHE A 84 -16.83 12.41 5.25
CA PHE A 84 -16.54 13.40 6.29
C PHE A 84 -16.73 14.83 5.77
N LEU A 85 -16.87 15.81 6.67
CA LEU A 85 -17.10 17.20 6.26
C LEU A 85 -15.83 17.80 5.64
N LYS A 86 -15.97 18.44 4.47
CA LYS A 86 -14.87 19.10 3.77
C LYS A 86 -14.20 20.15 4.65
N ASN A 87 -14.99 21.06 5.22
CA ASN A 87 -14.52 22.06 6.17
C ASN A 87 -14.64 21.50 7.59
N LYS A 88 -13.55 21.58 8.36
CA LYS A 88 -13.49 21.03 9.71
C LYS A 88 -14.42 21.78 10.67
N PRO A 89 -15.34 21.10 11.38
CA PRO A 89 -16.20 21.76 12.36
C PRO A 89 -15.40 22.33 13.54
N SER A 90 -15.85 23.46 14.07
CA SER A 90 -15.22 24.08 15.25
C SER A 90 -15.20 23.14 16.46
N GLY A 91 -14.06 23.10 17.17
CA GLY A 91 -13.85 22.22 18.32
C GLY A 91 -13.68 20.74 17.95
N THR A 92 -13.37 20.41 16.69
CA THR A 92 -13.08 19.04 16.26
C THR A 92 -11.58 18.86 16.05
N LEU A 93 -11.03 17.79 16.62
CA LEU A 93 -9.69 17.30 16.28
C LEU A 93 -9.81 16.39 15.06
N ARG A 94 -9.14 16.73 13.96
CA ARG A 94 -9.13 15.94 12.73
C ARG A 94 -7.77 15.26 12.56
N ILE A 95 -7.79 13.93 12.59
CA ILE A 95 -6.60 13.09 12.43
C ILE A 95 -6.70 12.33 11.11
N PHE A 96 -5.62 12.25 10.35
CA PHE A 96 -5.51 11.31 9.23
C PHE A 96 -4.51 10.20 9.55
N PHE A 97 -4.84 8.97 9.20
CA PHE A 97 -3.97 7.81 9.39
C PHE A 97 -3.43 7.30 8.05
N LEU A 98 -2.17 7.59 7.76
CA LEU A 98 -1.48 7.14 6.54
C LEU A 98 -0.78 5.81 6.74
N GLY A 99 -0.93 4.90 5.77
CA GLY A 99 -0.19 3.65 5.74
C GLY A 99 -0.64 2.68 4.65
N GLY A 100 -0.14 1.45 4.77
CA GLY A 100 -0.53 0.34 3.89
C GLY A 100 -1.81 -0.37 4.33
N SER A 101 -1.89 -1.66 3.98
CA SER A 101 -2.98 -2.57 4.35
C SER A 101 -3.18 -2.68 5.86
N SER A 102 -2.12 -2.66 6.66
CA SER A 102 -2.23 -2.69 8.13
C SER A 102 -3.05 -1.52 8.69
N VAL A 103 -2.90 -0.32 8.10
CA VAL A 103 -3.73 0.84 8.47
C VAL A 103 -5.14 0.68 7.90
N ASN A 104 -5.29 0.13 6.69
CA ASN A 104 -6.61 -0.11 6.11
C ASN A 104 -7.45 -1.02 7.02
N TYR A 105 -6.85 -2.12 7.49
CA TYR A 105 -7.53 -3.15 8.27
C TYR A 105 -7.87 -2.70 9.70
N VAL A 106 -7.11 -1.78 10.30
CA VAL A 106 -7.40 -1.30 11.67
C VAL A 106 -8.58 -0.31 11.74
N HIS A 107 -9.32 -0.11 10.64
CA HIS A 107 -10.46 0.81 10.60
C HIS A 107 -11.50 0.56 11.72
N TYR A 108 -11.71 -0.70 12.10
CA TYR A 108 -12.67 -1.06 13.16
C TYR A 108 -12.26 -0.59 14.57
N GLU A 109 -10.99 -0.32 14.83
CA GLU A 109 -10.51 0.19 16.13
C GLU A 109 -10.62 1.71 16.25
N LEU A 110 -10.67 2.43 15.12
CA LEU A 110 -10.61 3.89 15.09
C LEU A 110 -11.76 4.58 15.84
N PRO A 111 -13.02 4.10 15.80
CA PRO A 111 -14.10 4.69 16.61
C PRO A 111 -13.80 4.64 18.11
N SER A 112 -13.22 3.55 18.61
CA SER A 112 -12.86 3.43 20.02
C SER A 112 -11.73 4.39 20.39
N LEU A 113 -10.70 4.50 19.53
CA LEU A 113 -9.62 5.48 19.70
C LEU A 113 -10.16 6.92 19.71
N SER A 114 -11.06 7.28 18.78
CA SER A 114 -11.69 8.60 18.74
C SER A 114 -12.40 8.95 20.04
N GLU A 115 -13.16 8.02 20.62
CA GLU A 115 -13.86 8.24 21.88
C GLU A 115 -12.89 8.42 23.04
N ARG A 116 -11.84 7.61 23.14
CA ARG A 116 -10.82 7.75 24.21
C ARG A 116 -10.04 9.06 24.08
N LEU A 117 -9.62 9.44 22.88
CA LEU A 117 -8.96 10.74 22.64
C LEU A 117 -9.88 11.91 22.98
N LYS A 118 -11.17 11.81 22.61
CA LYS A 118 -12.17 12.84 22.94
C LYS A 118 -12.30 13.02 24.44
N GLU A 119 -12.42 11.95 25.21
CA GLU A 119 -12.53 12.06 26.67
C GLU A 119 -11.26 12.63 27.31
N ASN A 120 -10.08 12.18 26.88
CA ASN A 120 -8.79 12.64 27.42
C ASN A 120 -8.45 14.09 27.06
N LEU A 121 -8.94 14.60 25.92
CA LEU A 121 -8.63 15.94 25.43
C LEU A 121 -9.74 16.97 25.69
N LYS A 122 -10.74 16.65 26.51
CA LYS A 122 -11.70 17.65 27.01
C LYS A 122 -11.01 18.65 27.95
N PRO A 123 -11.44 19.93 27.96
CA PRO A 123 -12.49 20.52 27.12
C PRO A 123 -11.98 21.07 25.78
N LYS A 124 -10.70 20.87 25.41
CA LYS A 124 -10.04 21.46 24.23
C LYS A 124 -10.74 21.04 22.93
N TYR A 125 -11.12 19.77 22.82
CA TYR A 125 -11.88 19.24 21.68
C TYR A 125 -13.22 18.66 22.14
N LYS A 126 -14.27 18.98 21.38
CA LYS A 126 -15.64 18.46 21.56
C LYS A 126 -15.83 17.14 20.81
N ASN A 127 -15.15 16.98 19.67
CA ASN A 127 -15.20 15.81 18.81
C ASN A 127 -13.80 15.44 18.34
N VAL A 128 -13.60 14.16 18.04
CA VAL A 128 -12.40 13.64 17.38
C VAL A 128 -12.85 12.82 16.18
N GLU A 129 -12.33 13.12 15.01
CA GLU A 129 -12.53 12.31 13.80
C GLU A 129 -11.18 11.80 13.30
N ILE A 130 -11.14 10.52 12.95
CA ILE A 130 -9.95 9.86 12.41
C ILE A 130 -10.32 9.32 11.03
N ILE A 131 -9.65 9.86 10.00
CA ILE A 131 -9.85 9.48 8.60
C ILE A 131 -8.77 8.46 8.25
N ASN A 132 -9.19 7.26 7.84
CA ASN A 132 -8.31 6.18 7.46
C ASN A 132 -7.81 6.35 6.02
N CYS A 133 -6.51 6.50 5.84
CA CYS A 133 -5.86 6.59 4.53
C CYS A 133 -4.93 5.39 4.28
N GLY A 134 -5.28 4.22 4.82
CA GLY A 134 -4.61 2.96 4.58
C GLY A 134 -4.96 2.38 3.22
N GLY A 135 -3.96 2.19 2.35
CA GLY A 135 -4.14 1.63 1.01
C GLY A 135 -3.62 0.19 0.91
N LEU A 136 -4.39 -0.72 0.32
CA LEU A 136 -3.95 -2.10 0.08
C LEU A 136 -2.69 -2.14 -0.81
N SER A 137 -1.61 -2.76 -0.31
CA SER A 137 -0.29 -2.83 -0.97
C SER A 137 0.37 -1.47 -1.25
N TYR A 138 -0.01 -0.41 -0.53
CA TYR A 138 0.63 0.90 -0.69
C TYR A 138 1.96 0.98 0.05
N GLY A 139 2.99 1.46 -0.65
CA GLY A 139 4.25 1.93 -0.09
C GLY A 139 4.36 3.46 -0.13
N THR A 140 5.45 4.00 0.42
CA THR A 140 5.59 5.43 0.70
C THR A 140 5.53 6.36 -0.51
N HIS A 141 6.00 5.90 -1.67
CA HIS A 141 5.96 6.66 -2.93
C HIS A 141 4.53 7.08 -3.32
N ARG A 142 3.50 6.27 -3.01
CA ARG A 142 2.08 6.59 -3.23
C ARG A 142 1.49 7.32 -2.03
N LEU A 143 1.97 7.04 -0.81
CA LEU A 143 1.54 7.76 0.37
C LEU A 143 1.92 9.24 0.33
N VAL A 144 3.04 9.62 -0.31
CA VAL A 144 3.39 11.03 -0.57
C VAL A 144 2.27 11.75 -1.34
N LEU A 145 1.66 11.08 -2.31
CA LEU A 145 0.58 11.66 -3.12
C LEU A 145 -0.67 11.91 -2.27
N ILE A 146 -1.02 10.95 -1.42
CA ILE A 146 -2.14 11.08 -0.48
C ILE A 146 -1.82 12.17 0.55
N ALA A 147 -0.59 12.23 1.06
CA ALA A 147 -0.17 13.27 1.99
C ALA A 147 -0.34 14.68 1.40
N ARG A 148 0.10 14.90 0.14
CA ARG A 148 -0.09 16.17 -0.57
C ARG A 148 -1.56 16.57 -0.71
N GLU A 149 -2.47 15.60 -0.78
CA GLU A 149 -3.90 15.84 -0.81
C GLU A 149 -4.45 16.20 0.59
N ILE A 150 -4.23 15.34 1.59
CA ILE A 150 -4.90 15.45 2.91
C ILE A 150 -4.48 16.68 3.69
N VAL A 151 -3.29 17.23 3.45
CA VAL A 151 -2.83 18.48 4.08
C VAL A 151 -3.67 19.70 3.68
N ASN A 152 -4.62 19.54 2.75
CA ASN A 152 -5.59 20.56 2.36
C ASN A 152 -6.97 20.37 3.01
N TYR A 153 -7.15 19.37 3.87
CA TYR A 153 -8.41 19.08 4.57
C TYR A 153 -8.37 19.43 6.06
N GLU A 154 -7.58 20.45 6.41
CA GLU A 154 -7.45 21.01 7.77
C GLU A 154 -7.10 19.98 8.86
N PRO A 155 -6.17 19.03 8.64
CA PRO A 155 -5.77 18.09 9.68
C PRO A 155 -5.09 18.83 10.85
N ASP A 156 -5.32 18.34 12.06
CA ASP A 156 -4.54 18.75 13.25
C ASP A 156 -3.33 17.83 13.45
N LEU A 157 -3.48 16.56 13.08
CA LEU A 157 -2.45 15.54 13.26
C LEU A 157 -2.49 14.50 12.14
N VAL A 158 -1.32 13.99 11.75
CA VAL A 158 -1.17 12.84 10.85
C VAL A 158 -0.43 11.71 11.58
N MET A 159 -1.05 10.54 11.62
CA MET A 159 -0.41 9.29 12.03
C MET A 159 0.20 8.60 10.81
N ILE A 160 1.42 8.07 10.94
CA ILE A 160 2.12 7.39 9.85
C ILE A 160 2.57 6.00 10.30
N TYR A 161 2.09 4.95 9.63
CA TYR A 161 2.51 3.56 9.81
C TYR A 161 2.75 2.91 8.44
N SER A 162 4.03 2.85 8.02
CA SER A 162 4.40 2.37 6.68
C SER A 162 5.80 1.75 6.67
N GLY A 163 5.96 0.67 5.90
CA GLY A 163 7.26 0.05 5.64
C GLY A 163 7.17 -1.37 5.06
N HIS A 164 6.04 -2.06 5.20
CA HIS A 164 5.85 -3.42 4.71
C HIS A 164 5.94 -3.56 3.18
N ASN A 165 5.55 -2.54 2.41
CA ASN A 165 5.37 -2.63 0.96
C ASN A 165 6.47 -1.93 0.12
N GLU A 166 7.59 -1.50 0.72
CA GLU A 166 8.60 -0.70 -0.01
C GLU A 166 9.32 -1.48 -1.12
N PHE A 167 9.29 -2.82 -1.06
CA PHE A 167 9.89 -3.71 -2.06
C PHE A 167 8.86 -4.40 -2.95
N GLU A 168 7.60 -4.44 -2.50
CA GLU A 168 6.49 -5.09 -3.22
C GLU A 168 6.08 -4.33 -4.48
N GLU A 169 6.30 -3.03 -4.47
CA GLU A 169 5.74 -2.15 -5.49
C GLU A 169 6.53 -2.14 -6.81
N ILE A 170 7.76 -2.69 -6.83
CA ILE A 170 8.59 -2.69 -8.04
C ILE A 170 7.99 -3.51 -9.17
N GLU A 171 7.20 -4.55 -8.90
CA GLU A 171 6.47 -5.21 -9.99
C GLU A 171 5.33 -4.33 -10.54
N GLN A 172 4.60 -3.63 -9.66
CA GLN A 172 3.55 -2.70 -10.10
C GLN A 172 4.13 -1.52 -10.88
N LEU A 173 5.30 -1.01 -10.47
CA LEU A 173 6.03 0.03 -11.18
C LEU A 173 6.83 -0.45 -12.38
N HIS A 174 7.30 -1.69 -12.48
CA HIS A 174 7.93 -2.19 -13.72
C HIS A 174 6.87 -2.39 -14.81
N LEU A 175 5.66 -2.79 -14.42
CA LEU A 175 4.50 -2.80 -15.31
C LEU A 175 4.08 -1.38 -15.72
N ALA A 176 4.21 -0.38 -14.82
CA ALA A 176 3.83 1.01 -15.09
C ALA A 176 4.94 1.90 -15.71
N ARG A 177 6.23 1.61 -15.46
CA ARG A 177 7.41 2.29 -16.00
C ARG A 177 7.97 1.51 -17.18
N ILE A 178 7.18 1.45 -18.24
CA ILE A 178 7.77 1.50 -19.57
C ILE A 178 7.84 2.99 -19.92
N GLN A 179 9.05 3.48 -20.21
CA GLN A 179 9.32 4.88 -20.57
C GLN A 179 8.22 5.45 -21.49
N SER A 180 7.48 6.46 -21.00
CA SER A 180 6.26 6.93 -21.66
C SER A 180 6.56 7.59 -23.02
N THR A 181 6.45 6.82 -24.09
CA THR A 181 6.42 7.35 -25.44
C THR A 181 5.01 7.85 -25.78
N LYS A 182 4.86 8.79 -26.73
CA LYS A 182 3.53 9.26 -27.21
C LYS A 182 2.63 8.09 -27.66
N LEU A 183 3.23 7.04 -28.22
CA LEU A 183 2.54 5.83 -28.68
C LEU A 183 1.88 5.07 -27.53
N GLN A 184 2.54 4.98 -26.37
CA GLN A 184 1.94 4.36 -25.19
C GLN A 184 0.78 5.14 -24.63
N LYS A 185 0.84 6.48 -24.60
CA LYS A 185 -0.32 7.29 -24.19
C LYS A 185 -1.54 7.03 -25.08
N ILE A 186 -1.32 6.83 -26.38
CA ILE A 186 -2.37 6.45 -27.33
C ILE A 186 -2.88 5.02 -27.03
N LEU A 187 -1.99 4.07 -26.74
CA LEU A 187 -2.37 2.69 -26.38
C LEU A 187 -3.09 2.60 -25.03
N TYR A 188 -2.69 3.35 -24.02
CA TYR A 188 -3.39 3.45 -22.73
C TYR A 188 -4.72 4.22 -22.83
N SER A 189 -4.90 5.03 -23.89
CA SER A 189 -6.21 5.61 -24.25
C SER A 189 -7.13 4.65 -25.03
N SER A 190 -6.70 3.43 -25.38
CA SER A 190 -7.58 2.38 -25.91
C SER A 190 -8.44 1.76 -24.79
N ALA A 191 -9.75 1.69 -25.03
CA ALA A 191 -10.69 1.02 -24.13
C ALA A 191 -10.38 -0.47 -23.97
N MET A 192 -9.92 -1.12 -25.04
CA MET A 192 -9.52 -2.53 -24.97
C MET A 192 -8.34 -2.74 -24.01
N MET A 193 -7.33 -1.87 -24.06
CA MET A 193 -6.18 -1.95 -23.16
C MET A 193 -6.55 -1.67 -21.71
N ARG A 194 -7.44 -0.69 -21.45
CA ARG A 194 -7.96 -0.44 -20.10
C ARG A 194 -8.76 -1.64 -19.58
N PHE A 195 -9.65 -2.20 -20.39
CA PHE A 195 -10.42 -3.37 -20.02
C PHE A 195 -9.52 -4.56 -19.62
N ILE A 196 -8.51 -4.89 -20.42
CA ILE A 196 -7.57 -5.98 -20.13
C ILE A 196 -6.82 -5.70 -18.82
N ARG A 197 -6.24 -4.51 -18.70
CA ARG A 197 -5.50 -4.09 -17.50
C ARG A 197 -6.38 -4.14 -16.25
N ASP A 198 -7.61 -3.67 -16.33
CA ASP A 198 -8.51 -3.57 -15.17
C ASP A 198 -9.00 -4.94 -14.73
N ARG A 199 -9.19 -5.88 -15.67
CA ARG A 199 -9.44 -7.28 -15.33
C ARG A 199 -8.24 -7.91 -14.63
N ILE A 200 -7.03 -7.62 -15.09
CA ILE A 200 -5.80 -8.08 -14.42
C ILE A 200 -5.68 -7.46 -13.02
N ALA A 201 -5.87 -6.15 -12.87
CA ALA A 201 -5.78 -5.46 -11.59
C ALA A 201 -6.86 -5.91 -10.60
N THR A 202 -8.12 -6.02 -11.04
CA THR A 202 -9.22 -6.54 -10.20
C THR A 202 -8.96 -7.98 -9.80
N TYR A 203 -8.43 -8.81 -10.70
CA TYR A 203 -8.04 -10.17 -10.38
C TYR A 203 -6.89 -10.21 -9.37
N GLN A 204 -5.85 -9.40 -9.55
CA GLN A 204 -4.74 -9.30 -8.60
C GLN A 204 -5.22 -8.85 -7.22
N ILE A 205 -6.09 -7.83 -7.13
CA ILE A 205 -6.62 -7.36 -5.84
C ILE A 205 -7.53 -8.41 -5.22
N SER A 206 -8.42 -9.04 -6.00
CA SER A 206 -9.25 -10.15 -5.51
C SER A 206 -8.39 -11.33 -5.05
N GLN A 207 -7.25 -11.59 -5.70
CA GLN A 207 -6.30 -12.60 -5.27
C GLN A 207 -5.56 -12.16 -4.01
N LEU A 208 -5.22 -10.88 -3.82
CA LEU A 208 -4.66 -10.37 -2.57
C LEU A 208 -5.67 -10.47 -1.41
N GLU A 209 -6.95 -10.15 -1.64
CA GLU A 209 -8.03 -10.33 -0.66
C GLU A 209 -8.30 -11.81 -0.37
N LYS A 210 -8.28 -12.67 -1.40
CA LYS A 210 -8.42 -14.11 -1.23
C LYS A 210 -7.20 -14.71 -0.56
N GLU A 211 -5.98 -14.30 -0.89
CA GLU A 211 -4.76 -14.69 -0.22
C GLU A 211 -4.78 -14.21 1.21
N HIS A 212 -5.27 -13.01 1.51
CA HIS A 212 -5.49 -12.55 2.89
C HIS A 212 -6.50 -13.47 3.62
N ASN A 213 -7.66 -13.72 3.03
CA ASN A 213 -8.68 -14.61 3.61
C ASN A 213 -8.22 -16.07 3.72
N GLN A 214 -7.42 -16.55 2.76
CA GLN A 214 -6.84 -17.89 2.75
C GLN A 214 -5.65 -17.97 3.70
N ARG A 215 -4.84 -16.94 3.88
CA ARG A 215 -3.77 -16.87 4.90
C ARG A 215 -4.35 -16.87 6.31
N MET A 216 -5.51 -16.25 6.52
CA MET A 216 -6.30 -16.36 7.75
C MET A 216 -6.80 -17.80 8.00
N LEU A 217 -7.04 -18.58 6.95
CA LEU A 217 -7.58 -19.95 7.02
C LEU A 217 -6.49 -21.04 6.95
N ALA A 218 -5.37 -20.77 6.31
CA ALA A 218 -4.29 -21.70 6.04
C ALA A 218 -3.14 -21.41 7.01
N GLN A 219 -3.24 -22.00 8.20
CA GLN A 219 -2.02 -22.40 8.89
C GLN A 219 -1.29 -23.38 7.95
N SER A 220 -0.08 -23.01 7.51
CA SER A 220 0.87 -23.87 6.81
C SER A 220 0.60 -24.10 5.31
N LEU A 221 1.28 -23.33 4.46
CA LEU A 221 2.14 -23.80 3.35
C LEU A 221 2.57 -22.60 2.46
N PRO A 222 3.86 -22.46 2.13
CA PRO A 222 4.39 -21.35 1.35
C PRO A 222 4.24 -21.65 -0.14
N ASP A 223 3.05 -21.44 -0.68
CA ASP A 223 2.89 -21.52 -2.14
C ASP A 223 1.78 -20.57 -2.63
N ALA A 224 2.07 -19.27 -2.57
CA ALA A 224 1.24 -18.26 -3.21
C ALA A 224 2.07 -17.02 -3.55
N GLY A 225 2.54 -16.96 -4.80
CA GLY A 225 3.12 -15.74 -5.36
C GLY A 225 3.96 -15.93 -6.62
N LYS A 226 3.36 -16.26 -7.77
CA LYS A 226 4.06 -16.33 -9.08
C LYS A 226 4.45 -14.96 -9.69
N GLY A 227 4.66 -13.93 -8.87
CA GLY A 227 5.04 -12.57 -9.28
C GLY A 227 5.92 -11.87 -8.26
N TRP A 228 6.80 -12.61 -7.58
CA TRP A 228 7.49 -12.07 -6.39
C TRP A 228 8.93 -12.60 -6.25
N ASN A 229 9.61 -12.84 -7.38
CA ASN A 229 10.91 -13.54 -7.39
C ASN A 229 12.10 -12.64 -7.75
N HIS A 230 11.93 -11.31 -7.80
CA HIS A 230 13.06 -10.43 -8.08
C HIS A 230 14.03 -10.42 -6.90
N VAL A 231 15.22 -10.96 -7.13
CA VAL A 231 16.31 -10.90 -6.16
C VAL A 231 16.98 -9.54 -6.27
N PHE A 232 16.67 -8.65 -5.34
CA PHE A 232 17.30 -7.34 -5.18
C PHE A 232 18.78 -7.48 -4.82
N THR A 233 19.62 -6.69 -5.50
CA THR A 233 21.02 -6.51 -5.12
C THR A 233 21.16 -5.61 -3.88
N PRO A 234 22.29 -5.63 -3.15
CA PRO A 234 22.52 -4.73 -2.02
C PRO A 234 22.42 -3.24 -2.39
N GLN A 235 22.88 -2.86 -3.59
CA GLN A 235 22.75 -1.49 -4.09
C GLN A 235 21.28 -1.12 -4.32
N GLU A 236 20.52 -2.03 -4.94
CA GLU A 236 19.08 -1.86 -5.16
C GLU A 236 18.28 -1.72 -3.86
N ILE A 237 18.68 -2.44 -2.81
CA ILE A 237 18.10 -2.30 -1.47
C ILE A 237 18.44 -0.92 -0.89
N ALA A 238 19.70 -0.51 -0.95
CA ALA A 238 20.14 0.80 -0.44
C ALA A 238 19.41 1.96 -1.15
N GLU A 239 19.31 1.94 -2.47
CA GLU A 239 18.60 2.96 -3.25
C GLU A 239 17.10 3.04 -2.90
N ARG A 240 16.48 1.90 -2.59
CA ARG A 240 15.06 1.86 -2.16
C ARG A 240 14.87 2.39 -0.76
N MET A 241 15.77 2.04 0.17
CA MET A 241 15.76 2.59 1.52
C MET A 241 15.98 4.10 1.54
N GLU A 242 16.85 4.61 0.66
CA GLU A 242 17.03 6.05 0.49
C GLU A 242 15.74 6.72 -0.04
N LYS A 243 15.04 6.09 -0.99
CA LYS A 243 13.72 6.59 -1.45
C LYS A 243 12.67 6.56 -0.35
N TYR A 244 12.59 5.46 0.40
CA TYR A 244 11.68 5.33 1.55
C TYR A 244 11.90 6.45 2.56
N LYS A 245 13.16 6.70 2.94
CA LYS A 245 13.56 7.81 3.82
C LYS A 245 13.12 9.16 3.27
N ASN A 246 13.43 9.43 2.00
CA ASN A 246 13.09 10.69 1.36
C ASN A 246 11.58 10.92 1.27
N ASN A 247 10.81 9.87 0.94
CA ASN A 247 9.35 9.94 0.87
C ASN A 247 8.73 10.22 2.25
N LEU A 248 9.16 9.51 3.30
CA LEU A 248 8.69 9.77 4.66
C LEU A 248 9.04 11.17 5.12
N ASN A 249 10.27 11.62 4.86
CA ASN A 249 10.68 12.98 5.20
C ASN A 249 9.84 14.01 4.45
N GLU A 250 9.51 13.79 3.16
CA GLU A 250 8.62 14.67 2.40
C GLU A 250 7.23 14.76 3.06
N ILE A 251 6.63 13.63 3.44
CA ILE A 251 5.33 13.62 4.14
C ILE A 251 5.42 14.44 5.44
N ILE A 252 6.50 14.27 6.21
CA ILE A 252 6.73 15.02 7.45
C ILE A 252 6.87 16.52 7.18
N GLN A 253 7.66 16.91 6.17
CA GLN A 253 7.85 18.33 5.83
C GLN A 253 6.54 18.98 5.34
N LEU A 254 5.76 18.30 4.49
CA LEU A 254 4.44 18.78 4.06
C LEU A 254 3.51 19.08 5.23
N CYS A 255 3.56 18.24 6.27
CA CYS A 255 2.79 18.45 7.49
C CYS A 255 3.33 19.65 8.29
N LYS A 256 4.65 19.71 8.50
CA LYS A 256 5.31 20.80 9.25
C LYS A 256 5.10 22.17 8.64
N GLU A 257 5.23 22.30 7.32
CA GLU A 257 5.01 23.56 6.58
C GLU A 257 3.61 24.14 6.81
N LYS A 258 2.64 23.29 7.12
CA LYS A 258 1.25 23.67 7.41
C LYS A 258 0.90 23.61 8.90
N ASN A 259 1.90 23.48 9.78
CA ASN A 259 1.74 23.36 11.24
C ASN A 259 0.86 22.18 11.68
N ILE A 260 0.91 21.07 10.96
CA ILE A 260 0.19 19.84 11.26
C ILE A 260 1.10 18.94 12.10
N LYS A 261 0.62 18.47 13.26
CA LYS A 261 1.41 17.56 14.12
C LYS A 261 1.56 16.20 13.44
N VAL A 262 2.66 15.49 13.71
CA VAL A 262 2.91 14.16 13.12
C VAL A 262 3.30 13.19 14.22
N VAL A 263 2.74 11.98 14.17
CA VAL A 263 3.21 10.83 14.96
C VAL A 263 3.58 9.74 13.97
N ILE A 264 4.82 9.25 14.04
CA ILE A 264 5.31 8.17 13.17
C ILE A 264 5.56 6.91 14.01
N ALA A 265 5.31 5.74 13.43
CA ALA A 265 5.45 4.47 14.13
C ALA A 265 6.40 3.50 13.45
N THR A 266 7.11 2.72 14.26
CA THR A 266 7.82 1.52 13.79
C THR A 266 6.82 0.46 13.33
N VAL A 267 7.26 -0.42 12.44
CA VAL A 267 6.47 -1.46 11.80
C VAL A 267 7.06 -2.83 12.13
N PRO A 268 6.44 -3.63 13.02
CA PRO A 268 6.91 -4.98 13.29
C PRO A 268 6.58 -5.95 12.15
N SER A 269 7.34 -7.04 12.11
CA SER A 269 7.15 -8.18 11.21
C SER A 269 7.06 -9.46 12.02
N ASN A 270 6.45 -10.50 11.47
CA ASN A 270 6.36 -11.80 12.13
C ASN A 270 7.65 -12.60 11.90
N TYR A 271 8.30 -13.00 13.00
CA TYR A 271 9.51 -13.83 13.02
C TYR A 271 9.21 -15.32 13.24
N ILE A 272 7.96 -15.68 13.52
CA ILE A 272 7.52 -17.08 13.64
C ILE A 272 7.01 -17.62 12.30
N LYS A 273 6.33 -16.78 11.53
CA LYS A 273 5.78 -17.09 10.19
C LYS A 273 6.21 -16.04 9.16
N PRO A 274 7.52 -15.86 8.91
CA PRO A 274 7.98 -14.90 7.91
C PRO A 274 7.64 -15.37 6.50
N ASN A 275 7.55 -14.44 5.56
CA ASN A 275 7.41 -14.76 4.14
C ASN A 275 8.79 -14.83 3.47
N LEU A 276 9.38 -16.03 3.42
CA LEU A 276 10.71 -16.29 2.86
C LEU A 276 10.64 -17.38 1.80
N ILE A 277 11.47 -17.27 0.77
CA ILE A 277 11.60 -18.26 -0.30
C ILE A 277 13.06 -18.65 -0.54
N GLY A 278 13.27 -19.82 -1.13
CA GLY A 278 14.58 -20.31 -1.53
C GLY A 278 15.58 -20.37 -0.38
N LYS A 279 16.81 -19.88 -0.62
CA LYS A 279 17.93 -19.95 0.32
C LYS A 279 17.60 -19.33 1.69
N SER A 280 16.88 -18.21 1.72
CA SER A 280 16.53 -17.56 2.98
C SER A 280 15.58 -18.41 3.83
N ALA A 281 14.68 -19.17 3.21
CA ALA A 281 13.80 -20.08 3.92
C ALA A 281 14.57 -21.26 4.52
N GLU A 282 15.54 -21.81 3.78
CA GLU A 282 16.44 -22.86 4.28
C GLU A 282 17.30 -22.37 5.47
N GLU A 283 17.84 -21.16 5.38
CA GLU A 283 18.59 -20.54 6.47
C GLU A 283 17.70 -20.28 7.70
N TYR A 284 16.42 -19.98 7.49
CA TYR A 284 15.47 -19.71 8.57
C TYR A 284 15.08 -20.96 9.38
N GLU A 285 15.28 -22.17 8.85
CA GLU A 285 15.08 -23.39 9.63
C GLU A 285 15.96 -23.44 10.88
N GLN A 286 17.13 -22.78 10.85
CA GLN A 286 17.98 -22.63 12.03
C GLN A 286 17.32 -21.77 13.11
N VAL A 287 16.60 -20.71 12.72
CA VAL A 287 15.82 -19.88 13.66
C VAL A 287 14.73 -20.70 14.31
N LEU A 288 13.98 -21.47 13.51
CA LEU A 288 12.92 -22.34 14.02
C LEU A 288 13.48 -23.45 14.93
N GLN A 289 14.68 -23.96 14.62
CA GLN A 289 15.37 -24.92 15.49
C GLN A 289 15.75 -24.29 16.83
N LEU A 290 16.30 -23.08 16.83
CA LEU A 290 16.62 -22.36 18.07
C LEU A 290 15.37 -22.10 18.92
N ILE A 291 14.23 -21.81 18.29
CA ILE A 291 12.94 -21.67 18.99
C ILE A 291 12.51 -23.00 19.63
N ARG A 292 12.64 -24.13 18.91
CA ARG A 292 12.36 -25.48 19.44
C ARG A 292 13.29 -25.87 20.60
N GLU A 293 14.50 -25.33 20.61
CA GLU A 293 15.49 -25.50 21.68
C GLU A 293 15.34 -24.47 22.82
N GLU A 294 14.28 -23.66 22.81
CA GLU A 294 14.01 -22.60 23.80
C GLU A 294 15.11 -21.51 23.87
N LYS A 295 15.93 -21.38 22.82
CA LYS A 295 16.97 -20.35 22.68
C LYS A 295 16.41 -19.08 22.02
N TYR A 296 15.38 -18.50 22.63
CA TYR A 296 14.58 -17.42 22.04
C TYR A 296 15.39 -16.19 21.63
N LYS A 297 16.32 -15.74 22.48
CA LYS A 297 17.15 -14.56 22.18
C LYS A 297 18.03 -14.77 20.96
N GLU A 298 18.71 -15.92 20.89
CA GLU A 298 19.56 -16.29 19.75
C GLU A 298 18.74 -16.46 18.48
N ALA A 299 17.56 -17.08 18.58
CA ALA A 299 16.63 -17.21 17.48
C ALA A 299 16.23 -15.85 16.93
N TYR A 300 15.87 -14.91 17.81
CA TYR A 300 15.40 -13.60 17.40
C TYR A 300 16.52 -12.76 16.75
N GLU A 301 17.72 -12.77 17.34
CA GLU A 301 18.89 -12.09 16.76
C GLU A 301 19.24 -12.64 15.36
N LEU A 302 19.21 -13.96 15.19
CA LEU A 302 19.44 -14.60 13.89
C LEU A 302 18.30 -14.27 12.90
N GLY A 303 17.04 -14.33 13.35
CA GLY A 303 15.88 -14.02 12.53
C GLY A 303 15.90 -12.58 12.02
N ARG A 304 16.27 -11.61 12.87
CA ARG A 304 16.49 -10.20 12.48
C ARG A 304 17.56 -10.07 11.41
N LYS A 305 18.69 -10.75 11.58
CA LYS A 305 19.76 -10.76 10.58
C LYS A 305 19.27 -11.30 9.23
N ILE A 306 18.61 -12.47 9.22
CA ILE A 306 18.13 -13.10 7.97
C ILE A 306 17.08 -12.22 7.29
N ILE A 307 16.08 -11.71 8.01
CA ILE A 307 15.03 -10.85 7.44
C ILE A 307 15.58 -9.51 6.91
N ARG A 308 16.66 -9.01 7.51
CA ARG A 308 17.35 -7.81 7.01
C ARG A 308 18.09 -8.05 5.69
N GLU A 309 18.63 -9.25 5.53
CA GLU A 309 19.53 -9.61 4.42
C GLU A 309 18.82 -10.40 3.30
N THR A 310 17.61 -10.90 3.56
CA THR A 310 16.84 -11.72 2.62
C THR A 310 16.47 -10.96 1.35
N SER A 311 16.33 -11.71 0.26
CA SER A 311 15.82 -11.24 -1.01
C SER A 311 15.15 -12.42 -1.74
N PRO A 312 13.90 -12.29 -2.22
CA PRO A 312 13.05 -11.08 -2.25
C PRO A 312 12.59 -10.63 -0.85
N ARG A 313 12.07 -9.40 -0.76
CA ARG A 313 11.67 -8.75 0.49
C ARG A 313 10.16 -8.44 0.46
N HIS A 314 9.43 -9.08 1.37
CA HIS A 314 7.97 -8.98 1.50
C HIS A 314 7.50 -8.46 2.87
N GLN A 315 8.44 -8.00 3.70
CA GLN A 315 8.15 -7.50 5.05
C GLN A 315 9.19 -6.47 5.48
N SER A 316 8.81 -5.63 6.45
CA SER A 316 9.73 -4.69 7.07
C SER A 316 10.80 -5.40 7.89
N SER A 317 11.90 -4.70 8.11
CA SER A 317 13.04 -5.16 8.90
C SER A 317 13.59 -4.02 9.75
N ASP A 318 14.77 -4.24 10.33
CA ASP A 318 15.55 -3.21 10.98
C ASP A 318 15.90 -2.03 10.07
N LEU A 319 16.05 -2.23 8.76
CA LEU A 319 16.38 -1.13 7.84
C LEU A 319 15.30 -0.05 7.84
N GLU A 320 14.05 -0.46 7.67
CA GLU A 320 12.89 0.43 7.64
C GLU A 320 12.68 1.08 9.02
N ASN A 321 12.73 0.29 10.10
CA ASN A 321 12.53 0.79 11.45
C ASN A 321 13.63 1.74 11.93
N ASN A 322 14.88 1.54 11.52
CA ASN A 322 15.96 2.47 11.84
C ASN A 322 15.76 3.82 11.14
N ILE A 323 15.29 3.83 9.89
CA ILE A 323 14.95 5.07 9.18
C ILE A 323 13.79 5.79 9.87
N VAL A 324 12.76 5.07 10.30
CA VAL A 324 11.64 5.66 11.05
C VAL A 324 12.13 6.33 12.34
N ARG A 325 12.99 5.65 13.12
CA ARG A 325 13.56 6.20 14.35
C ARG A 325 14.42 7.42 14.07
N GLU A 326 15.31 7.35 13.07
CA GLU A 326 16.16 8.46 12.65
C GLU A 326 15.33 9.69 12.26
N LEU A 327 14.27 9.49 11.48
CA LEU A 327 13.39 10.58 11.05
C LEU A 327 12.61 11.17 12.21
N ALA A 328 12.15 10.35 13.15
CA ALA A 328 11.46 10.83 14.35
C ALA A 328 12.37 11.73 15.19
N GLU A 329 13.61 11.28 15.45
CA GLU A 329 14.61 12.02 16.20
C GLU A 329 15.01 13.32 15.48
N THR A 330 15.40 13.23 14.21
CA THR A 330 15.87 14.37 13.40
C THR A 330 14.80 15.44 13.22
N ASN A 331 13.53 15.02 13.12
CA ASN A 331 12.42 15.94 12.98
C ASN A 331 11.82 16.37 14.31
N HIS A 332 12.28 15.85 15.45
CA HIS A 332 11.70 16.10 16.76
C HIS A 332 10.18 15.83 16.79
N ILE A 333 9.75 14.72 16.18
CA ILE A 333 8.36 14.29 16.18
C ILE A 333 8.20 13.04 17.06
N PRO A 334 7.04 12.86 17.72
CA PRO A 334 6.78 11.67 18.52
C PRO A 334 6.91 10.36 17.72
N LEU A 335 7.64 9.41 18.32
CA LEU A 335 7.77 8.03 17.85
C LEU A 335 6.85 7.12 18.64
N ALA A 336 5.89 6.50 17.97
CA ALA A 336 5.13 5.36 18.49
C ALA A 336 5.89 4.06 18.19
N ASP A 337 6.72 3.58 19.13
CA ASP A 337 7.53 2.36 18.90
C ASP A 337 6.68 1.08 19.05
N VAL A 338 5.83 0.82 18.05
CA VAL A 338 4.94 -0.34 17.99
C VAL A 338 5.73 -1.65 17.97
N LEU A 339 6.90 -1.69 17.31
CA LEU A 339 7.78 -2.85 17.37
C LEU A 339 8.14 -3.19 18.81
N SER A 340 8.62 -2.23 19.59
CA SER A 340 8.98 -2.48 20.99
C SER A 340 7.75 -2.87 21.83
N ALA A 341 6.59 -2.24 21.59
CA ALA A 341 5.36 -2.60 22.30
C ALA A 341 4.91 -4.04 22.00
N VAL A 342 5.05 -4.49 20.75
CA VAL A 342 4.77 -5.87 20.34
C VAL A 342 5.79 -6.84 20.93
N GLU A 343 7.09 -6.53 20.89
CA GLU A 343 8.13 -7.33 21.55
C GLU A 343 7.83 -7.50 23.05
N GLN A 344 7.43 -6.43 23.75
CA GLN A 344 7.14 -6.52 25.19
C GLN A 344 5.91 -7.37 25.51
N ALA A 345 4.93 -7.42 24.60
CA ALA A 345 3.68 -8.14 24.79
C ALA A 345 3.76 -9.62 24.39
N GLU A 346 4.74 -10.02 23.56
CA GLU A 346 4.93 -11.42 23.18
C GLU A 346 5.60 -12.22 24.31
N PRO A 347 5.23 -13.50 24.53
CA PRO A 347 5.70 -14.30 25.66
C PRO A 347 7.22 -14.38 25.81
N HIS A 348 7.94 -14.48 24.69
CA HIS A 348 9.40 -14.60 24.67
C HIS A 348 10.07 -13.41 23.97
N HIS A 349 9.35 -12.30 23.84
CA HIS A 349 9.81 -11.09 23.15
C HIS A 349 10.14 -11.26 21.67
N ILE A 350 9.52 -12.23 21.01
CA ILE A 350 9.65 -12.45 19.57
C ILE A 350 8.33 -12.05 18.88
N PRO A 351 8.31 -10.98 18.06
CA PRO A 351 7.12 -10.63 17.30
C PRO A 351 6.66 -11.78 16.40
N GLY A 352 5.40 -12.21 16.56
CA GLY A 352 4.82 -13.27 15.73
C GLY A 352 4.30 -14.49 16.47
N GLU A 353 4.55 -14.58 17.77
CA GLU A 353 4.09 -15.71 18.59
C GLU A 353 2.56 -15.71 18.72
N ASN A 354 1.98 -14.57 19.12
CA ASN A 354 0.53 -14.45 19.35
C ASN A 354 -0.11 -13.23 18.70
N LEU A 355 0.64 -12.22 18.26
CA LEU A 355 0.06 -10.92 17.89
C LEU A 355 -0.13 -10.71 16.39
N PHE A 356 0.10 -11.73 15.57
CA PHE A 356 0.05 -11.66 14.11
C PHE A 356 -0.94 -12.65 13.49
N ASN A 357 -1.58 -12.20 12.41
CA ASN A 357 -2.40 -13.04 11.55
C ASN A 357 -1.56 -13.74 10.48
N ASP A 358 -0.57 -13.03 9.92
CA ASP A 358 0.33 -13.51 8.88
C ASP A 358 1.75 -12.97 9.09
N HIS A 359 2.54 -12.88 8.01
CA HIS A 359 3.93 -12.44 8.06
C HIS A 359 4.12 -10.95 8.43
N CYS A 360 3.10 -10.10 8.27
CA CYS A 360 3.23 -8.65 8.49
C CYS A 360 2.01 -7.97 9.14
N HIS A 361 0.83 -8.58 9.12
CA HIS A 361 -0.39 -8.00 9.67
C HIS A 361 -0.61 -8.47 11.11
N LEU A 362 -0.76 -7.48 12.00
CA LEU A 362 -1.17 -7.73 13.38
C LEU A 362 -2.61 -8.27 13.42
N ASN A 363 -2.87 -9.16 14.37
CA ASN A 363 -4.21 -9.64 14.68
C ASN A 363 -4.98 -8.63 15.55
N PRO A 364 -6.25 -8.86 15.93
CA PRO A 364 -7.00 -7.91 16.74
C PRO A 364 -6.31 -7.46 18.04
N GLU A 365 -5.64 -8.36 18.76
CA GLU A 365 -4.92 -7.99 19.99
C GLU A 365 -3.66 -7.17 19.68
N GLY A 366 -2.91 -7.54 18.64
CA GLY A 366 -1.77 -6.74 18.17
C GLY A 366 -2.20 -5.35 17.67
N ASN A 367 -3.35 -5.24 16.99
CA ASN A 367 -3.91 -3.97 16.54
C ASN A 367 -4.28 -3.05 17.70
N LYS A 368 -4.83 -3.58 18.80
CA LYS A 368 -5.08 -2.80 20.02
C LYS A 368 -3.78 -2.24 20.59
N ILE A 369 -2.72 -3.04 20.63
CA ILE A 369 -1.38 -2.58 21.08
C ILE A 369 -0.90 -1.44 20.17
N MET A 370 -0.92 -1.63 18.85
CA MET A 370 -0.53 -0.59 17.89
C MET A 370 -1.30 0.72 18.13
N ILE A 371 -2.62 0.64 18.25
CA ILE A 371 -3.49 1.80 18.45
C ILE A 371 -3.23 2.47 19.80
N HIS A 372 -2.97 1.71 20.86
CA HIS A 372 -2.62 2.24 22.17
C HIS A 372 -1.27 2.98 22.14
N THR A 373 -0.26 2.42 21.46
CA THR A 373 1.03 3.10 21.29
C THR A 373 0.89 4.43 20.55
N PHE A 374 0.02 4.51 19.54
CA PHE A 374 -0.31 5.77 18.89
C PHE A 374 -1.03 6.73 19.84
N GLU A 375 -2.03 6.25 20.58
CA GLU A 375 -2.82 7.05 21.53
C GLU A 375 -1.94 7.78 22.53
N GLU A 376 -1.00 7.08 23.18
CA GLU A 376 -0.06 7.67 24.13
C GLU A 376 0.73 8.85 23.52
N LYS A 377 1.23 8.66 22.29
CA LYS A 377 2.03 9.68 21.61
C LYS A 377 1.21 10.84 21.08
N ILE A 378 -0.05 10.59 20.69
CA ILE A 378 -0.99 11.65 20.32
C ILE A 378 -1.31 12.52 21.54
N LEU A 379 -1.60 11.90 22.69
CA LEU A 379 -1.90 12.63 23.92
C LEU A 379 -0.70 13.45 24.38
N GLN A 380 0.52 12.88 24.34
CA GLN A 380 1.75 13.63 24.60
C GLN A 380 1.88 14.82 23.65
N ALA A 381 1.77 14.58 22.34
CA ALA A 381 1.94 15.61 21.32
C ALA A 381 0.93 16.74 21.43
N LEU A 382 -0.30 16.49 21.90
CA LEU A 382 -1.39 17.48 21.96
C LEU A 382 -1.54 18.16 23.33
N SER A 383 -0.87 17.64 24.35
CA SER A 383 -0.80 18.23 25.69
C SER A 383 0.26 19.33 25.80
N GLU A 384 1.27 19.29 24.93
CA GLU A 384 2.19 20.39 24.61
C GLU A 384 1.52 21.42 23.67
#